data_AF-A0A974DGR8-F1
#
_entry.id   AF-A0A974DGR8-F1
#
_cell.length_a   1.000
_cell.length_b   1.000
_cell.length_c   1.000
_cell.angle_alpha   90.00
_cell.angle_beta   90.00
_cell.angle_gamma   90.00
#
_symmetry.space_group_name_H-M   'P 1'
#
loop_
_entity.id
_entity.type
_entity.pdbx_description
1 polymer ?
#
loop_
_entity_poly.entity_id
_entity_poly.type
_entity_poly.pdbx_seq_one_letter_code
_entity_poly.pdbx_strand_id
1 'polypeptide(L)'
;YTRGRNLRDSLCPSDIFQHKRQAPFWGPPKRGTFACLNCICCSSIIKGESVSHPTKGNTINLRDFSTCETKNVIYMLKCPCGLAYIGQTSRAVKERIKEHRGNIRNFKPGTQSDTPVSRHFAFHGHNQMQLRWLVLENVKLPKRGGNIQKLLLQHEAGWIKKFNTLLPMGLNDHWSLIPFL
;
A
#
# COMPACT_ATOMS: atom_id res chain seq x y z
N TYR A 1 -20.73 39.87 -33.33
CA TYR A 1 -21.68 38.75 -33.35
C TYR A 1 -21.24 37.73 -32.30
N THR A 2 -21.88 37.71 -31.13
CA THR A 2 -21.60 36.74 -30.06
C THR A 2 -22.45 35.50 -30.26
N ARG A 3 -21.82 34.34 -30.35
CA ARG A 3 -22.49 33.06 -30.56
C ARG A 3 -23.44 32.77 -29.39
N GLY A 4 -24.71 32.50 -29.68
CA GLY A 4 -25.71 32.11 -28.68
C GLY A 4 -25.37 30.76 -28.03
N ARG A 5 -25.68 30.64 -26.73
CA ARG A 5 -25.52 29.38 -25.98
C ARG A 5 -26.39 28.30 -26.60
N ASN A 6 -25.79 27.15 -26.89
CA ASN A 6 -26.48 26.00 -27.45
C ASN A 6 -26.74 24.95 -26.36
N LEU A 7 -27.60 23.97 -26.62
CA LEU A 7 -27.98 22.91 -25.65
C LEU A 7 -26.75 22.18 -25.08
N ARG A 8 -25.68 22.03 -25.86
CA ARG A 8 -24.40 21.45 -25.41
C ARG A 8 -23.75 22.28 -24.29
N ASP A 9 -23.93 23.60 -24.29
CA ASP A 9 -23.42 24.51 -23.25
C ASP A 9 -24.27 24.48 -21.96
N SER A 10 -25.50 23.94 -22.02
CA SER A 10 -26.36 23.70 -20.83
C SER A 10 -26.22 22.30 -20.25
N LEU A 11 -25.70 21.35 -21.02
CA LEU A 11 -25.59 19.95 -20.59
C LEU A 11 -24.18 19.66 -20.05
N CYS A 12 -24.11 19.31 -18.76
CA CYS A 12 -22.96 18.63 -18.19
C CYS A 12 -22.68 17.35 -19.01
N PRO A 13 -21.45 17.10 -19.51
CA PRO A 13 -21.11 15.84 -20.13
C PRO A 13 -21.44 14.69 -19.17
N SER A 14 -22.44 13.89 -19.52
CA SER A 14 -22.78 12.70 -18.76
C SER A 14 -21.65 11.68 -18.94
N ASP A 15 -21.23 11.04 -17.85
CA ASP A 15 -20.18 10.02 -17.87
C ASP A 15 -20.52 8.93 -18.91
N ILE A 16 -19.81 8.90 -20.04
CA ILE A 16 -19.93 7.81 -21.01
C ILE A 16 -19.43 6.55 -20.31
N PHE A 17 -20.28 5.54 -20.19
CA PHE A 17 -19.94 4.23 -19.65
C PHE A 17 -18.75 3.65 -20.43
N GLN A 18 -17.54 3.74 -19.86
CA GLN A 18 -16.42 2.95 -20.34
C GLN A 18 -16.75 1.48 -20.10
N HIS A 19 -16.73 0.69 -21.19
CA HIS A 19 -16.92 -0.75 -21.13
C HIS A 19 -16.07 -1.35 -20.01
N LYS A 20 -16.73 -2.00 -19.03
CA LYS A 20 -16.04 -2.82 -18.04
C LYS A 20 -15.18 -3.83 -18.82
N ARG A 21 -13.86 -3.78 -18.65
CA ARG A 21 -12.97 -4.85 -19.12
C ARG A 21 -13.53 -6.16 -18.59
N GLN A 22 -13.93 -7.06 -19.47
CA GLN A 22 -14.46 -8.37 -19.08
C GLN A 22 -13.37 -9.06 -18.25
N ALA A 23 -13.75 -9.56 -17.07
CA ALA A 23 -12.83 -10.34 -16.26
C ALA A 23 -12.45 -11.60 -17.07
N PRO A 24 -11.15 -11.93 -17.20
CA PRO A 24 -10.71 -13.10 -17.99
C PRO A 24 -11.14 -14.44 -17.37
N PHE A 25 -11.83 -14.44 -16.22
CA PHE A 25 -12.23 -15.62 -15.48
C PHE A 25 -13.69 -15.52 -15.04
N TRP A 26 -14.47 -16.58 -15.32
CA TRP A 26 -15.87 -16.72 -14.94
C TRP A 26 -15.99 -17.22 -13.51
N GLY A 27 -15.53 -16.40 -12.56
CA GLY A 27 -15.63 -16.67 -11.13
C GLY A 27 -15.49 -15.39 -10.32
N PRO A 28 -15.82 -15.40 -9.01
CA PRO A 28 -15.65 -14.22 -8.18
C PRO A 28 -14.18 -13.77 -8.25
N PRO A 29 -13.92 -12.46 -8.38
CA PRO A 29 -12.56 -11.95 -8.46
C PRO A 29 -11.82 -12.34 -7.17
N LYS A 30 -10.71 -13.07 -7.32
CA LYS A 30 -9.82 -13.38 -6.19
C LYS A 30 -9.33 -12.08 -5.58
N ARG A 31 -9.34 -11.98 -4.25
CA ARG A 31 -8.93 -10.76 -3.54
C ARG A 31 -7.74 -11.03 -2.64
N GLY A 32 -6.96 -9.99 -2.37
CA GLY A 32 -5.82 -10.06 -1.48
C GLY A 32 -4.48 -10.18 -2.18
N THR A 33 -3.48 -10.60 -1.41
CA THR A 33 -2.07 -10.54 -1.84
C THR A 33 -1.57 -11.93 -2.23
N PHE A 34 -0.99 -12.05 -3.42
CA PHE A 34 -0.52 -13.32 -3.98
C PHE A 34 0.93 -13.21 -4.49
N ALA A 35 1.65 -14.34 -4.45
CA ALA A 35 3.01 -14.41 -4.96
C ALA A 35 3.01 -14.34 -6.50
N CYS A 36 3.96 -13.59 -7.08
CA CYS A 36 4.19 -13.64 -8.53
C CYS A 36 5.04 -14.84 -8.97
N LEU A 37 5.54 -15.64 -8.02
CA LEU A 37 6.39 -16.83 -8.19
C LEU A 37 7.78 -16.60 -8.82
N ASN A 38 8.04 -15.41 -9.36
CA ASN A 38 9.29 -15.07 -10.06
C ASN A 38 10.17 -14.06 -9.30
N CYS A 39 9.99 -13.89 -7.97
CA CYS A 39 10.83 -12.96 -7.21
C CYS A 39 11.11 -13.39 -5.76
N ILE A 40 12.26 -12.93 -5.23
CA ILE A 40 12.71 -13.20 -3.85
C ILE A 40 11.71 -12.70 -2.80
N CYS A 41 10.94 -11.65 -3.09
CA CYS A 41 9.94 -11.08 -2.18
C CYS A 41 8.75 -12.02 -1.96
N CYS A 42 8.54 -13.01 -2.83
CA CYS A 42 7.49 -14.02 -2.65
C CYS A 42 7.74 -14.90 -1.42
N SER A 43 8.98 -15.02 -0.94
CA SER A 43 9.32 -15.80 0.25
C SER A 43 8.76 -15.18 1.53
N SER A 44 8.64 -13.84 1.58
CA SER A 44 8.19 -13.07 2.74
C SER A 44 6.73 -12.62 2.66
N ILE A 45 6.00 -13.00 1.62
CA ILE A 45 4.63 -12.54 1.39
C ILE A 45 3.63 -13.22 2.35
N ILE A 46 2.72 -12.45 2.91
CA ILE A 46 1.53 -12.95 3.62
C ILE A 46 0.44 -13.10 2.57
N LYS A 47 0.11 -14.35 2.25
CA LYS A 47 -0.94 -14.68 1.27
C LYS A 47 -2.30 -14.66 1.95
N GLY A 48 -3.32 -14.24 1.21
CA GLY A 48 -4.71 -14.34 1.65
C GLY A 48 -5.52 -13.09 1.37
N GLU A 49 -6.82 -13.21 1.63
CA GLU A 49 -7.83 -12.19 1.33
C GLU A 49 -8.11 -11.26 2.52
N SER A 50 -7.54 -11.54 3.69
CA SER A 50 -7.77 -10.79 4.92
C SER A 50 -6.51 -10.66 5.77
N VAL A 51 -6.47 -9.63 6.61
CA VAL A 51 -5.40 -9.40 7.57
C VAL A 51 -5.99 -9.08 8.94
N SER A 52 -5.43 -9.66 10.00
CA SER A 52 -5.84 -9.34 11.37
C SER A 52 -5.22 -8.02 11.83
N HIS A 53 -6.03 -7.19 12.48
CA HIS A 53 -5.58 -5.96 13.11
C HIS A 53 -4.56 -6.29 14.23
N PRO A 54 -3.36 -5.68 14.26
CA PRO A 54 -2.28 -5.99 15.20
C PRO A 54 -2.70 -5.94 16.67
N THR A 55 -3.45 -4.90 17.07
CA THR A 55 -3.88 -4.73 18.46
C THR A 55 -5.30 -5.21 18.75
N LYS A 56 -6.27 -4.96 17.85
CA LYS A 56 -7.69 -5.25 18.08
C LYS A 56 -8.13 -6.66 17.71
N GLY A 57 -7.31 -7.42 16.98
CA GLY A 57 -7.66 -8.77 16.50
C GLY A 57 -8.69 -8.84 15.36
N ASN A 58 -9.44 -7.76 15.11
CA ASN A 58 -10.44 -7.69 14.05
C ASN A 58 -9.86 -8.02 12.67
N THR A 59 -10.53 -8.88 11.91
CA THR A 59 -10.16 -9.23 10.53
C THR A 59 -10.60 -8.15 9.54
N ILE A 60 -9.66 -7.69 8.73
CA ILE A 60 -9.87 -6.70 7.67
C ILE A 60 -9.78 -7.40 6.32
N ASN A 61 -10.86 -7.37 5.54
CA ASN A 61 -10.90 -7.96 4.20
C ASN A 61 -10.25 -7.02 3.17
N LEU A 62 -9.30 -7.57 2.41
CA LEU A 62 -8.63 -6.92 1.30
C LEU A 62 -9.58 -6.84 0.11
N ARG A 63 -9.56 -5.71 -0.60
CA ARG A 63 -10.54 -5.43 -1.67
C ARG A 63 -10.00 -5.72 -3.07
N ASP A 64 -8.70 -5.64 -3.25
CA ASP A 64 -8.05 -5.75 -4.55
C ASP A 64 -7.23 -7.04 -4.66
N PHE A 65 -7.14 -7.58 -5.88
CA PHE A 65 -6.11 -8.55 -6.24
C PHE A 65 -4.78 -7.83 -6.40
N SER A 66 -3.77 -8.25 -5.64
CA SER A 66 -2.43 -7.67 -5.70
C SER A 66 -1.35 -8.75 -5.74
N THR A 67 -0.27 -8.45 -6.45
CA THR A 67 0.93 -9.29 -6.52
C THR A 67 2.15 -8.44 -6.23
N CYS A 68 3.34 -9.06 -6.27
CA CYS A 68 4.60 -8.34 -6.10
C CYS A 68 4.86 -7.27 -7.18
N GLU A 69 4.12 -7.29 -8.28
CA GLU A 69 4.30 -6.36 -9.41
C GLU A 69 3.31 -5.18 -9.39
N THR A 70 2.34 -5.22 -8.49
CA THR A 70 1.33 -4.16 -8.35
C THR A 70 2.01 -2.83 -7.99
N LYS A 71 1.53 -1.75 -8.59
CA LYS A 71 1.99 -0.37 -8.41
C LYS A 71 0.93 0.46 -7.70
N ASN A 72 1.30 1.63 -7.19
CA ASN A 72 0.41 2.57 -6.49
C ASN A 72 -0.33 1.90 -5.32
N VAL A 73 0.42 1.30 -4.41
CA VAL A 73 -0.15 0.53 -3.31
C VAL A 73 0.15 1.15 -1.95
N ILE A 74 -0.74 0.87 -1.01
CA ILE A 74 -0.43 0.90 0.42
C ILE A 74 -0.11 -0.54 0.84
N TYR A 75 1.08 -0.74 1.42
CA TYR A 75 1.54 -2.03 1.90
C TYR A 75 1.76 -2.01 3.41
N MET A 76 1.73 -3.19 4.01
CA MET A 76 2.06 -3.40 5.41
C MET A 76 3.25 -4.34 5.52
N LEU A 77 4.20 -4.01 6.39
CA LEU A 77 5.25 -4.90 6.85
C LEU A 77 4.92 -5.38 8.26
N LYS A 78 5.15 -6.66 8.55
CA LYS A 78 4.94 -7.26 9.85
C LYS A 78 6.27 -7.78 10.40
N CYS A 79 6.57 -7.37 11.62
CA CYS A 79 7.66 -7.86 12.43
C CYS A 79 7.27 -9.19 13.10
N PRO A 80 8.23 -10.10 13.35
CA PRO A 80 7.99 -11.30 14.17
C PRO A 80 7.50 -10.96 15.59
N CYS A 81 7.86 -9.79 16.11
CA CYS A 81 7.39 -9.22 17.38
C CYS A 81 5.89 -8.83 17.39
N GLY A 82 5.19 -8.92 16.25
CA GLY A 82 3.78 -8.56 16.14
C GLY A 82 3.51 -7.11 15.73
N LEU A 83 4.52 -6.24 15.81
CA LEU A 83 4.42 -4.85 15.36
C LEU A 83 4.32 -4.75 13.83
N ALA A 84 3.68 -3.69 13.35
CA ALA A 84 3.48 -3.43 11.94
C ALA A 84 3.99 -2.05 11.53
N TYR A 85 4.46 -1.97 10.29
CA TYR A 85 4.78 -0.72 9.58
C TYR A 85 3.83 -0.60 8.38
N ILE A 86 3.29 0.58 8.14
CA ILE A 86 2.51 0.88 6.93
C ILE A 86 3.29 1.87 6.08
N GLY A 87 3.37 1.59 4.79
CA GLY A 87 4.02 2.44 3.82
C GLY A 87 3.28 2.49 2.50
N GLN A 88 3.54 3.53 1.71
CA GLN A 88 3.08 3.62 0.32
C GLN A 88 4.20 3.42 -0.70
N THR A 89 3.84 3.03 -1.92
CA THR A 89 4.74 3.12 -3.08
C THR A 89 3.98 3.30 -4.39
N SER A 90 4.47 4.19 -5.25
CA SER A 90 4.03 4.31 -6.65
C SER A 90 4.72 3.29 -7.58
N ARG A 91 5.89 2.77 -7.17
CA ARG A 91 6.64 1.74 -7.91
C ARG A 91 6.07 0.35 -7.64
N ALA A 92 6.64 -0.67 -8.27
CA ALA A 92 6.24 -2.04 -8.03
C ALA A 92 6.60 -2.45 -6.59
N VAL A 93 5.69 -3.13 -5.87
CA VAL A 93 5.89 -3.52 -4.46
C VAL A 93 7.20 -4.27 -4.26
N LYS A 94 7.55 -5.16 -5.19
CA LYS A 94 8.79 -5.94 -5.14
C LYS A 94 10.05 -5.09 -4.99
N GLU A 95 10.11 -3.92 -5.62
CA GLU A 95 11.25 -3.00 -5.51
C GLU A 95 11.34 -2.43 -4.10
N ARG A 96 10.22 -1.96 -3.58
CA ARG A 96 10.16 -1.39 -2.22
C ARG A 96 10.49 -2.42 -1.14
N ILE A 97 10.04 -3.66 -1.29
CA ILE A 97 10.38 -4.75 -0.35
C ILE A 97 11.87 -5.13 -0.43
N LYS A 98 12.49 -5.09 -1.62
CA LYS A 98 13.94 -5.31 -1.75
C LYS A 98 14.73 -4.22 -1.03
N GLU A 99 14.32 -2.96 -1.13
CA GLU A 99 14.95 -1.85 -0.41
C GLU A 99 14.87 -2.07 1.11
N HIS A 100 13.69 -2.38 1.65
CA HIS A 100 13.54 -2.66 3.08
C HIS A 100 14.44 -3.82 3.55
N ARG A 101 14.49 -4.92 2.78
CA ARG A 101 15.37 -6.05 3.09
C ARG A 101 16.86 -5.67 3.05
N GLY A 102 17.26 -4.83 2.09
CA GLY A 102 18.60 -4.28 1.98
C GLY A 102 18.95 -3.41 3.19
N ASN A 103 18.03 -2.52 3.59
CA ASN A 103 18.21 -1.63 4.74
C ASN A 103 18.34 -2.39 6.06
N ILE A 104 17.55 -3.45 6.26
CA ILE A 104 17.67 -4.32 7.44
C ILE A 104 19.01 -5.04 7.45
N ARG A 105 19.43 -5.63 6.32
CA ARG A 105 20.69 -6.39 6.23
C ARG A 105 21.92 -5.50 6.44
N ASN A 106 21.89 -4.28 5.90
CA ASN A 106 23.01 -3.36 5.88
C ASN A 106 22.78 -2.17 6.83
N PHE A 107 22.07 -2.38 7.93
CA PHE A 107 21.70 -1.31 8.85
C PHE A 107 22.95 -0.63 9.42
N LYS A 108 23.00 0.69 9.31
CA LYS A 108 24.01 1.56 9.92
C LYS A 108 23.34 2.84 10.40
N PRO A 109 23.47 3.22 11.69
CA PRO A 109 22.93 4.47 12.22
C PRO A 109 23.41 5.69 11.42
N GLY A 110 22.53 6.66 11.19
CA GLY A 110 22.86 7.91 10.47
C GLY A 110 23.10 7.77 8.97
N THR A 111 22.78 6.61 8.37
CA THR A 111 22.89 6.40 6.92
C THR A 111 21.50 6.25 6.27
N GLN A 112 21.45 6.10 4.94
CA GLN A 112 20.18 5.85 4.23
C GLN A 112 19.48 4.54 4.66
N SER A 113 20.21 3.60 5.28
CA SER A 113 19.63 2.38 5.83
C SER A 113 19.07 2.57 7.23
N ASP A 114 19.18 3.76 7.85
CA ASP A 114 18.56 4.10 9.14
C ASP A 114 17.08 4.46 8.94
N THR A 115 16.27 3.43 8.77
CA THR A 115 14.81 3.54 8.66
C THR A 115 14.17 3.01 9.94
N PRO A 116 12.92 3.40 10.26
CA PRO A 116 12.24 2.91 11.47
C PRO A 116 12.22 1.38 11.57
N VAL A 117 12.01 0.71 10.42
CA VAL A 117 11.96 -0.75 10.33
C VAL A 117 13.35 -1.36 10.55
N SER A 118 14.38 -0.89 9.87
CA SER A 118 15.74 -1.45 10.00
C SER A 118 16.35 -1.18 11.38
N ARG A 119 16.11 0.01 11.96
CA ARG A 119 16.51 0.35 13.32
C ARG A 119 15.87 -0.59 14.34
N HIS A 120 14.57 -0.82 14.23
CA HIS A 120 13.85 -1.77 15.08
C HIS A 120 14.39 -3.20 14.93
N PHE A 121 14.62 -3.66 13.71
CA PHE A 121 15.15 -5.00 13.47
C PHE A 121 16.54 -5.18 14.06
N ALA A 122 17.42 -4.18 13.94
CA ALA A 122 18.75 -4.22 14.54
C ALA A 122 18.68 -4.24 16.08
N PHE A 123 17.83 -3.41 16.67
CA PHE A 123 17.66 -3.33 18.13
C PHE A 123 17.12 -4.65 18.74
N HIS A 124 16.19 -5.32 18.06
CA HIS A 124 15.61 -6.59 18.54
C HIS A 124 16.29 -7.85 18.00
N GLY A 125 17.43 -7.72 17.31
CA GLY A 125 18.16 -8.86 16.74
C GLY A 125 17.36 -9.66 15.69
N HIS A 126 16.45 -9.01 14.98
CA HIS A 126 15.66 -9.62 13.91
C HIS A 126 16.39 -9.57 12.56
N ASN A 127 16.12 -10.55 11.70
CA ASN A 127 16.71 -10.68 10.37
C ASN A 127 15.70 -10.35 9.27
N GLN A 128 16.16 -9.84 8.13
CA GLN A 128 15.34 -9.58 6.94
C GLN A 128 14.54 -10.79 6.44
N MET A 129 14.97 -12.03 6.76
CA MET A 129 14.21 -13.25 6.42
C MET A 129 12.91 -13.37 7.22
N GLN A 130 12.86 -12.77 8.41
CA GLN A 130 11.68 -12.79 9.28
C GLN A 130 10.68 -11.70 8.94
N LEU A 131 11.07 -10.70 8.13
CA LEU A 131 10.17 -9.66 7.63
C LEU A 131 9.06 -10.30 6.81
N ARG A 132 7.81 -9.98 7.13
CA ARG A 132 6.63 -10.40 6.35
C ARG A 132 5.93 -9.17 5.76
N TRP A 133 5.25 -9.32 4.63
CA TRP A 133 4.57 -8.18 3.99
C TRP A 133 3.29 -8.57 3.23
N LEU A 134 2.37 -7.61 3.07
CA LEU A 134 1.20 -7.72 2.19
C LEU A 134 0.76 -6.35 1.65
N VAL A 135 -0.15 -6.36 0.68
CA VAL A 135 -0.79 -5.14 0.14
C VAL A 135 -2.14 -4.94 0.82
N LEU A 136 -2.36 -3.76 1.39
CA LEU A 136 -3.63 -3.36 2.01
C LEU A 136 -4.61 -2.81 0.98
N GLU A 137 -4.11 -1.97 0.07
CA GLU A 137 -4.93 -1.26 -0.91
C GLU A 137 -4.15 -0.96 -2.19
N ASN A 138 -4.82 -1.08 -3.33
CA ASN A 138 -4.33 -0.58 -4.61
C ASN A 138 -5.05 0.73 -4.95
N VAL A 139 -4.34 1.84 -4.85
CA VAL A 139 -4.88 3.18 -5.05
C VAL A 139 -4.99 3.47 -6.55
N LYS A 140 -6.22 3.71 -6.99
CA LYS A 140 -6.54 4.02 -8.40
C LYS A 140 -6.86 5.50 -8.54
N LEU A 141 -6.40 6.10 -9.64
CA LEU A 141 -6.77 7.47 -9.97
C LEU A 141 -8.28 7.56 -10.24
N PRO A 142 -8.96 8.59 -9.71
CA PRO A 142 -10.33 8.90 -10.07
C PRO A 142 -10.46 9.16 -11.57
N LYS A 143 -11.66 8.93 -12.12
CA LYS A 143 -11.96 9.16 -13.54
C LYS A 143 -11.69 10.60 -13.98
N ARG A 144 -11.86 11.57 -13.08
CA ARG A 144 -11.63 13.00 -13.32
C ARG A 144 -10.15 13.40 -13.17
N GLY A 145 -9.25 12.43 -13.11
CA GLY A 145 -7.84 12.64 -12.83
C GLY A 145 -7.58 12.94 -11.34
N GLY A 146 -6.41 13.51 -11.08
CA GLY A 146 -5.94 13.82 -9.73
C GLY A 146 -4.44 13.56 -9.60
N ASN A 147 -3.89 13.86 -8.42
CA ASN A 147 -2.50 13.57 -8.12
C ASN A 147 -2.41 12.25 -7.32
N ILE A 148 -1.88 11.19 -7.97
CA ILE A 148 -1.73 9.88 -7.34
C ILE A 148 -0.83 9.91 -6.11
N GLN A 149 0.19 10.79 -6.07
CA GLN A 149 1.07 10.92 -4.91
C GLN A 149 0.31 11.50 -3.73
N LYS A 150 -0.52 12.53 -3.95
CA LYS A 150 -1.39 13.10 -2.89
C LYS A 150 -2.35 12.05 -2.35
N LEU A 151 -2.96 11.25 -3.23
CA LEU A 151 -3.85 10.14 -2.82
C LEU A 151 -3.11 9.07 -2.02
N LEU A 152 -1.92 8.63 -2.47
CA LEU A 152 -1.12 7.65 -1.74
C LEU A 152 -0.79 8.12 -0.33
N LEU A 153 -0.40 9.39 -0.16
CA LEU A 153 -0.11 9.96 1.16
C LEU A 153 -1.35 10.04 2.05
N GLN A 154 -2.52 10.41 1.51
CA GLN A 154 -3.78 10.44 2.25
C GLN A 154 -4.22 9.04 2.70
N HIS A 155 -4.13 8.06 1.80
CA HIS A 155 -4.51 6.68 2.12
C HIS A 155 -3.54 6.06 3.13
N GLU A 156 -2.22 6.28 2.98
CA GLU A 156 -1.21 5.86 3.95
C GLU A 156 -1.51 6.38 5.36
N ALA A 157 -1.77 7.68 5.47
CA ALA A 157 -2.20 8.33 6.71
C ALA A 157 -3.44 7.66 7.34
N GLY A 158 -4.47 7.41 6.54
CA GLY A 158 -5.69 6.73 6.97
C GLY A 158 -5.42 5.31 7.49
N TRP A 159 -4.56 4.55 6.81
CA TRP A 159 -4.20 3.19 7.21
C TRP A 159 -3.33 3.16 8.46
N ILE A 160 -2.34 4.05 8.61
CA ILE A 160 -1.53 4.20 9.83
C ILE A 160 -2.43 4.42 11.04
N LYS A 161 -3.38 5.36 10.93
CA LYS A 161 -4.36 5.63 12.00
C LYS A 161 -5.25 4.42 12.27
N LYS A 162 -5.72 3.74 11.21
CA LYS A 162 -6.63 2.60 11.32
C LYS A 162 -5.99 1.39 12.00
N PHE A 163 -4.71 1.12 11.74
CA PHE A 163 -3.96 -0.02 12.30
C PHE A 163 -3.19 0.31 13.58
N ASN A 164 -3.15 1.58 13.99
CA ASN A 164 -2.38 2.08 15.12
C ASN A 164 -0.89 1.72 15.04
N THR A 165 -0.27 2.00 13.88
CA THR A 165 1.13 1.60 13.64
C THR A 165 2.16 2.64 14.07
N LEU A 166 1.76 3.72 14.74
CA LEU A 166 2.70 4.70 15.29
C LEU A 166 3.43 4.14 16.51
N LEU A 167 4.68 4.56 16.73
CA LEU A 167 5.39 4.29 17.97
C LEU A 167 4.57 4.77 19.19
N PRO A 168 4.55 4.01 20.30
CA PRO A 168 5.26 2.75 20.54
C PRO A 168 4.49 1.48 20.09
N MET A 169 3.26 1.63 19.58
CA MET A 169 2.37 0.49 19.25
C MET A 169 2.62 -0.13 17.86
N GLY A 170 3.43 0.52 17.04
CA GLY A 170 3.92 0.00 15.77
C GLY A 170 5.27 0.60 15.39
N LEU A 171 5.60 0.54 14.09
CA LEU A 171 6.93 0.86 13.56
C LEU A 171 6.99 2.19 12.79
N ASN A 172 5.88 2.92 12.64
CA ASN A 172 5.87 4.22 11.99
C ASN A 172 6.29 5.31 13.00
N ASP A 173 7.29 6.14 12.63
CA ASP A 173 7.73 7.26 13.48
C ASP A 173 6.69 8.40 13.49
N HIS A 174 6.11 8.70 12.33
CA HIS A 174 5.12 9.77 12.16
C HIS A 174 4.22 9.49 10.95
N TRP A 175 3.18 10.31 10.81
CA TRP A 175 2.31 10.39 9.64
C TRP A 175 2.06 11.86 9.33
N SER A 176 1.92 12.22 8.05
CA SER A 176 1.75 13.62 7.64
C SER A 176 0.28 13.94 7.37
N LEU A 177 -0.18 15.07 7.91
CA LEU A 177 -1.50 15.65 7.62
C LEU A 177 -1.49 16.66 6.48
N ILE A 178 -0.29 17.08 6.01
CA ILE A 178 -0.12 18.00 4.87
C ILE A 178 -0.94 17.60 3.64
N PRO A 179 -1.08 16.31 3.28
CA PRO A 179 -1.88 15.91 2.13
C PRO A 179 -3.38 16.22 2.25
N PHE A 180 -3.91 16.55 3.44
CA PHE A 180 -5.32 16.87 3.65
C PHE A 180 -5.61 18.38 3.63
N LEU A 181 -4.56 19.19 3.63
CA LEU A 181 -4.62 20.63 3.42
C LEU A 181 -4.60 20.95 1.91
#